data_AF-A0A220UN03-F1
#
_entry.id   AF-A0A220UN03-F1
#
_cell.length_a   1.000
_cell.length_b   1.000
_cell.length_c   1.000
_cell.angle_alpha   90.00
_cell.angle_beta   90.00
_cell.angle_gamma   90.00
#
_symmetry.space_group_name_H-M   'P 1'
#
loop_
_entity.id
_entity.type
_entity.pdbx_description
1 polymer ?
#
loop_
_entity_poly.entity_id
_entity_poly.type
_entity_poly.pdbx_seq_one_letter_code
_entity_poly.pdbx_strand_id
1 'polypeptide(L)'
;MTLKALLNQLKTEHKLTSAAELAALLAQDEALVQQIKQADAQYWVNFSKQTFDGWYCIATPSNASYHVYYQERGQHCWEEEEVFSDQYLAIATAIFASGVFHAE
;
A
#
# COMPACT_ATOMS: atom_id res chain seq x y z
N MET A 1 -10.94 7.73 9.70
CA MET A 1 -10.50 6.34 10.01
C MET A 1 -9.04 6.22 9.62
N THR A 2 -8.20 5.60 10.45
CA THR A 2 -6.78 5.39 10.10
C THR A 2 -6.64 4.16 9.19
N LEU A 3 -5.56 4.09 8.41
CA LEU A 3 -5.27 2.92 7.56
C LEU A 3 -5.18 1.64 8.41
N LYS A 4 -4.53 1.71 9.58
CA LYS A 4 -4.45 0.60 10.54
C LYS A 4 -5.83 0.11 10.97
N ALA A 5 -6.74 1.00 11.35
CA ALA A 5 -8.08 0.63 11.80
C ALA A 5 -8.87 -0.05 10.68
N LEU A 6 -8.79 0.47 9.45
CA LEU A 6 -9.39 -0.14 8.27
C LEU A 6 -8.83 -1.55 8.04
N LEU A 7 -7.51 -1.72 8.03
CA LEU A 7 -6.88 -3.03 7.80
C LEU A 7 -7.24 -4.05 8.88
N ASN A 8 -7.33 -3.65 10.15
CA ASN A 8 -7.75 -4.52 11.25
C ASN A 8 -9.20 -4.99 11.10
N GLN A 9 -10.09 -4.12 10.62
CA GLN A 9 -11.47 -4.49 10.30
C GLN A 9 -11.48 -5.54 9.18
N LEU A 10 -10.81 -5.26 8.05
CA LEU A 10 -10.75 -6.17 6.90
C LEU A 10 -10.13 -7.52 7.26
N LYS A 11 -9.06 -7.52 8.07
CA LYS A 11 -8.41 -8.72 8.58
C LYS A 11 -9.38 -9.61 9.36
N THR A 12 -10.23 -8.99 10.18
CA THR A 12 -11.21 -9.71 10.99
C THR A 12 -12.39 -10.22 10.15
N GLU A 13 -12.94 -9.37 9.28
CA GLU A 13 -14.10 -9.71 8.44
C GLU A 13 -13.76 -10.77 7.39
N HIS A 14 -12.59 -10.65 6.74
CA HIS A 14 -12.20 -11.51 5.62
C HIS A 14 -11.12 -12.54 5.96
N LYS A 15 -10.66 -12.59 7.22
CA LYS A 15 -9.60 -13.51 7.71
C LYS A 15 -8.30 -13.39 6.90
N LEU A 16 -7.94 -12.18 6.50
CA LEU A 16 -6.76 -11.93 5.66
C LEU A 16 -5.47 -12.26 6.42
N THR A 17 -4.56 -12.96 5.75
CA THR A 17 -3.24 -13.33 6.30
C THR A 17 -2.06 -12.94 5.41
N SER A 18 -2.33 -12.57 4.15
CA SER A 18 -1.29 -12.30 3.16
C SER A 18 -1.61 -11.12 2.24
N ALA A 19 -0.56 -10.57 1.61
CA ALA A 19 -0.70 -9.50 0.62
C ALA A 19 -1.52 -9.96 -0.59
N ALA A 20 -1.39 -11.22 -1.01
CA ALA A 20 -2.16 -11.78 -2.13
C ALA A 20 -3.67 -11.82 -1.84
N GLU A 21 -4.06 -12.17 -0.61
CA GLU A 21 -5.47 -12.16 -0.20
C GLU A 21 -6.04 -10.73 -0.14
N LEU A 22 -5.27 -9.78 0.40
CA LEU A 22 -5.65 -8.37 0.39
C LEU A 22 -5.78 -7.85 -1.05
N ALA A 23 -4.83 -8.17 -1.93
CA ALA A 23 -4.89 -7.80 -3.35
C ALA A 23 -6.14 -8.37 -4.03
N ALA A 24 -6.48 -9.63 -3.79
CA ALA A 24 -7.68 -10.27 -4.34
C ALA A 24 -8.97 -9.61 -3.84
N LEU A 25 -9.00 -9.12 -2.60
CA LEU A 25 -10.13 -8.36 -2.07
C LEU A 25 -10.24 -6.98 -2.75
N LEU A 26 -9.11 -6.27 -2.89
CA LEU A 26 -9.07 -4.96 -3.55
C LEU A 26 -9.48 -5.02 -5.02
N ALA A 27 -9.13 -6.11 -5.72
CA ALA A 27 -9.52 -6.33 -7.11
C ALA A 27 -11.04 -6.43 -7.32
N GLN A 28 -11.80 -6.69 -6.25
CA GLN A 28 -13.27 -6.83 -6.30
C GLN A 28 -14.00 -5.55 -5.84
N ASP A 29 -13.30 -4.60 -5.23
CA ASP A 29 -13.90 -3.41 -4.64
C ASP A 29 -13.03 -2.15 -4.84
N GLU A 30 -13.32 -1.42 -5.92
CA GLU A 30 -12.63 -0.16 -6.21
C GLU A 30 -12.93 0.91 -5.14
N ALA A 31 -14.10 0.88 -4.49
CA ALA A 31 -14.40 1.82 -3.41
C ALA A 31 -13.49 1.57 -2.21
N LEU A 32 -13.17 0.31 -1.91
CA LEU A 32 -12.20 -0.05 -0.89
C LEU A 32 -10.79 0.44 -1.25
N VAL A 33 -10.39 0.34 -2.51
CA VAL A 33 -9.11 0.89 -3.00
C VAL A 33 -9.02 2.39 -2.72
N GLN A 34 -10.08 3.15 -3.02
CA GLN A 34 -10.11 4.58 -2.74
C GLN A 34 -10.08 4.88 -1.25
N GLN A 35 -10.78 4.08 -0.43
CA GLN A 35 -10.72 4.21 1.03
C GLN A 35 -9.30 3.98 1.56
N ILE A 36 -8.58 2.98 1.08
CA ILE A 36 -7.17 2.74 1.44
C ILE A 36 -6.30 3.93 1.04
N LYS A 37 -6.45 4.44 -0.19
CA LYS A 37 -5.64 5.56 -0.68
C LYS A 37 -5.88 6.86 0.08
N GLN A 38 -7.08 7.04 0.64
CA GLN A 38 -7.48 8.21 1.40
C GLN A 38 -7.30 8.05 2.91
N ALA A 39 -7.10 6.82 3.40
CA ALA A 39 -6.92 6.55 4.81
C ALA A 39 -5.62 7.20 5.30
N ASP A 40 -5.67 7.80 6.48
CA ASP A 40 -4.48 8.36 7.11
C ASP A 40 -3.53 7.22 7.50
N ALA A 41 -2.43 7.12 6.76
CA ALA A 41 -1.38 6.14 6.95
C ALA A 41 -0.30 6.59 7.95
N GLN A 42 -0.47 7.75 8.62
CA GLN A 42 0.54 8.33 9.52
C GLN A 42 1.94 8.39 8.89
N TYR A 43 1.98 8.70 7.59
CA TYR A 43 3.17 8.83 6.74
C TYR A 43 3.88 7.53 6.34
N TRP A 44 3.50 6.36 6.86
CA TRP A 44 4.24 5.12 6.59
C TRP A 44 3.92 4.44 5.24
N VAL A 45 2.76 4.73 4.63
CA VAL A 45 2.38 4.23 3.30
C VAL A 45 1.85 5.38 2.46
N ASN A 46 2.36 5.54 1.24
CA ASN A 46 2.10 6.68 0.39
C ASN A 46 1.72 6.24 -1.03
N PHE A 47 0.58 6.73 -1.54
CA PHE A 47 0.09 6.43 -2.90
C PHE A 47 0.25 7.61 -3.87
N SER A 48 0.94 8.66 -3.43
CA SER A 48 1.33 9.81 -4.23
C SER A 48 2.76 10.18 -3.90
N LYS A 49 3.47 10.80 -4.85
CA LYS A 49 4.85 11.21 -4.64
C LYS A 49 4.90 12.31 -3.59
N GLN A 50 5.55 12.03 -2.47
CA GLN A 50 5.71 12.92 -1.32
C GLN A 50 7.17 12.85 -0.85
N THR A 51 7.56 13.72 0.08
CA THR A 51 8.91 13.77 0.64
C THR A 51 9.00 13.18 2.04
N PHE A 52 7.98 12.43 2.48
CA PHE A 52 7.94 11.80 3.79
C PHE A 52 8.71 10.48 3.82
N ASP A 53 9.05 10.05 5.04
CA ASP A 53 9.58 8.72 5.32
C ASP A 53 8.47 7.69 5.17
N GLY A 54 8.71 6.60 4.45
CA GLY A 54 7.73 5.52 4.35
C GLY A 54 7.83 4.71 3.07
N TRP A 55 6.92 3.75 2.95
CA TRP A 55 6.71 2.96 1.76
C TRP A 55 5.83 3.72 0.77
N TYR A 56 6.18 3.63 -0.50
CA TYR A 56 5.49 4.27 -1.59
C TYR A 56 4.94 3.20 -2.53
N CYS A 57 3.77 3.46 -3.12
CA CYS A 57 3.22 2.69 -4.23
C CYS A 57 2.77 3.70 -5.29
N ILE A 58 3.63 3.97 -6.27
CA ILE A 58 3.44 5.03 -7.26
C ILE A 58 3.21 4.44 -8.64
N ALA A 59 2.11 4.84 -9.27
CA ALA A 59 1.87 4.52 -10.68
C ALA A 59 2.79 5.33 -11.59
N THR A 60 3.30 4.71 -12.65
CA THR A 60 3.97 5.44 -13.73
C THR A 60 2.98 6.33 -14.49
N PRO A 61 3.43 7.38 -15.20
CA PRO A 61 2.54 8.29 -15.94
C PRO A 61 1.61 7.60 -16.95
N SER A 62 1.95 6.40 -17.43
CA SER A 62 1.11 5.58 -18.30
C SER A 62 0.20 4.58 -17.56
N ASN A 63 0.24 4.56 -16.23
CA ASN A 63 -0.37 3.55 -15.34
C ASN A 63 -0.06 2.09 -15.75
N ALA A 64 1.00 1.88 -16.54
CA ALA A 64 1.38 0.56 -17.02
C ALA A 64 2.12 -0.25 -15.96
N SER A 65 2.69 0.43 -14.96
CA SER A 65 3.42 -0.17 -13.85
C SER A 65 3.25 0.62 -12.56
N TYR A 66 3.42 -0.08 -11.46
CA TYR A 66 3.39 0.44 -10.10
C TYR A 66 4.73 0.14 -9.45
N HIS A 67 5.35 1.18 -8.91
CA HIS A 67 6.64 1.12 -8.25
C HIS A 67 6.40 1.12 -6.74
N VAL A 68 6.86 0.07 -6.07
CA VAL A 68 6.83 -0.04 -4.62
C VAL A 68 8.25 0.12 -4.10
N TYR A 69 8.48 1.08 -3.21
CA TYR A 69 9.82 1.38 -2.68
C TYR A 69 9.74 2.08 -1.34
N TYR A 70 10.81 2.00 -0.56
CA TYR A 70 10.98 2.83 0.63
C TYR A 70 11.72 4.14 0.29
N GLN A 71 11.33 5.21 0.96
CA GLN A 71 11.99 6.52 0.86
C GLN A 71 12.25 7.07 2.26
N GLU A 72 13.46 7.57 2.49
CA GLU A 72 13.81 8.39 3.65
C GLU A 72 13.97 9.85 3.21
N ARG A 73 13.12 10.75 3.70
CA ARG A 73 13.15 12.22 3.53
C ARG A 73 13.72 12.71 2.21
N GLY A 74 13.08 12.32 1.10
CA GLY A 74 13.45 12.77 -0.25
C GLY A 74 14.69 12.08 -0.84
N GLN A 75 15.26 11.09 -0.18
CA GLN A 75 16.23 10.15 -0.74
C GLN A 75 15.50 8.86 -1.11
N HIS A 76 15.48 8.55 -2.41
CA HIS A 76 14.91 7.31 -2.90
C HIS A 76 15.90 6.16 -2.62
N CYS A 77 15.48 5.18 -1.82
CA CYS A 77 16.23 3.96 -1.58
C CYS A 77 15.92 2.96 -2.70
N TRP A 78 16.64 3.08 -3.82
CA TRP A 78 16.45 2.25 -5.02
C TRP A 78 16.67 0.75 -4.78
N GLU A 79 17.31 0.36 -3.68
CA GLU A 79 17.62 -1.03 -3.36
C GLU A 79 16.39 -1.87 -3.00
N GLU A 80 15.27 -1.22 -2.66
CA GLU A 80 14.00 -1.87 -2.27
C GLU A 80 12.89 -1.64 -3.32
N GLU A 81 13.24 -1.19 -4.52
CA GLU A 81 12.26 -0.92 -5.57
C GLU A 81 11.79 -2.21 -6.24
N GLU A 82 10.50 -2.50 -6.10
CA GLU A 82 9.78 -3.57 -6.80
C GLU A 82 8.78 -2.98 -7.81
N VAL A 83 8.72 -3.56 -9.01
CA VAL A 83 7.84 -3.09 -10.08
C VAL A 83 6.76 -4.12 -10.37
N PHE A 84 5.51 -3.68 -10.29
CA PHE A 84 4.32 -4.50 -10.49
C PHE A 84 3.53 -4.03 -11.70
N SER A 85 2.94 -4.97 -12.44
CA SER A 85 1.91 -4.67 -13.45
C SER A 85 0.49 -4.65 -12.85
N ASP A 86 0.29 -5.28 -11.68
CA ASP A 86 -0.97 -5.34 -10.96
C ASP A 86 -1.01 -4.28 -9.85
N GLN A 87 -1.97 -3.35 -9.95
CA GLN A 87 -2.17 -2.28 -8.97
C GLN A 87 -2.47 -2.81 -7.58
N TYR A 88 -3.33 -3.81 -7.46
CA TYR A 88 -3.85 -4.30 -6.19
C TYR A 88 -2.75 -5.03 -5.43
N LEU A 89 -1.94 -5.81 -6.15
CA LEU A 89 -0.76 -6.45 -5.58
C LEU A 89 0.28 -5.43 -5.14
N ALA A 90 0.52 -4.36 -5.92
CA ALA A 90 1.43 -3.29 -5.54
C ALA A 90 0.99 -2.59 -4.25
N ILE A 91 -0.29 -2.21 -4.16
CA ILE A 91 -0.88 -1.59 -2.96
C ILE A 91 -0.73 -2.51 -1.75
N ALA A 92 -1.12 -3.78 -1.88
CA ALA A 92 -1.04 -4.74 -0.79
C ALA A 92 0.42 -4.97 -0.34
N THR A 93 1.36 -5.02 -1.29
CA THR A 93 2.78 -5.20 -0.99
C THR A 93 3.33 -4.02 -0.20
N ALA A 94 3.07 -2.77 -0.63
CA ALA A 94 3.50 -1.58 0.12
C ALA A 94 2.94 -1.55 1.55
N ILE A 95 1.68 -1.97 1.73
CA ILE A 95 1.04 -2.06 3.05
C ILE A 95 1.74 -3.11 3.93
N PHE A 96 2.06 -4.28 3.38
CA PHE A 96 2.73 -5.34 4.13
C PHE A 96 4.18 -4.96 4.48
N ALA A 97 4.92 -4.40 3.52
CA ALA A 97 6.30 -3.96 3.69
C ALA A 97 6.41 -2.85 4.76
N SER A 98 5.41 -1.97 4.86
CA SER A 98 5.35 -0.94 5.91
C SER A 98 5.14 -1.46 7.33
N GLY A 99 4.80 -2.74 7.50
CA GLY A 99 4.48 -3.32 8.80
C GLY A 99 3.12 -2.90 9.37
N VAL A 100 2.40 -1.96 8.74
CA VAL A 100 1.10 -1.46 9.22
C VAL A 100 0.06 -2.60 9.34
N PHE A 101 0.13 -3.61 8.47
CA PHE A 101 -0.75 -4.79 8.53
C PHE A 101 -0.48 -5.70 9.75
N HIS A 102 0.75 -5.68 10.27
CA HIS A 102 1.20 -6.54 11.36
C HIS A 102 1.21 -5.85 12.72
N ALA A 103 1.12 -4.53 12.77
CA ALA A 103 1.18 -3.76 14.01
C ALA A 103 -0.05 -4.03 14.90
N GLU A 104 0.17 -4.49 16.13
CA GLU A 104 -0.85 -4.67 17.17
C GLU A 104 -1.49 -3.34 17.58
#